data_AF-A0A6J1SYC7-F1
#
_entry.id   AF-A0A6J1SYC7-F1
#
_cell.length_a   1.000
_cell.length_b   1.000
_cell.length_c   1.000
_cell.angle_alpha   90.00
_cell.angle_beta   90.00
_cell.angle_gamma   90.00
#
_symmetry.space_group_name_H-M   'P 1'
#
loop_
_entity.id
_entity.type
_entity.pdbx_description
1 polymer ?
#
loop_
_entity_poly.entity_id
_entity_poly.type
_entity_poly.pdbx_seq_one_letter_code
_entity_poly.pdbx_strand_id
1 'polypeptide(L)'
;MIFTAFSGLVQQGLCICCRAPGRAGNQPRAVEIRAQETSKGGVKYEAILAEPAIQSPPKRNTSPLRTPKATVEEKLKAAEERRLSYEANKMAQLAAQMEKIEIIAKKREEEVSKRKEALDKKIESAVEKRDAHISSVKGKAKEQTVKVELLAKKIDEEASKKKEALEKKIESHVEKREAHINSVKEKVKDHLKKGEETRQNLDKQAEEINQALQESLKKAAEQREDNIKKMLERLQERDRRAELVRQNKERLSSSFSESQQESETASSG
;
A
#
# COMPACT_ATOMS: atom_id res chain seq x y z
N MET A 1 22.05 10.79 -67.57
CA MET A 1 23.37 11.44 -67.37
C MET A 1 24.21 10.40 -66.63
N ILE A 2 25.24 9.77 -67.18
CA ILE A 2 26.44 10.32 -67.81
C ILE A 2 26.90 9.38 -68.94
N PHE A 3 27.27 10.01 -70.05
CA PHE A 3 27.93 9.53 -71.25
C PHE A 3 29.39 9.13 -71.03
N THR A 4 29.91 8.18 -71.83
CA THR A 4 31.24 8.11 -72.50
C THR A 4 31.33 6.71 -73.13
N ALA A 5 31.20 6.44 -74.44
CA ALA A 5 31.88 6.92 -75.65
C ALA A 5 33.29 6.31 -75.89
N PHE A 6 33.41 5.58 -77.01
CA PHE A 6 34.57 5.33 -77.91
C PHE A 6 35.80 4.63 -77.29
N SER A 7 36.57 3.74 -77.93
CA SER A 7 37.02 3.53 -79.32
C SER A 7 37.72 2.15 -79.35
N GLY A 8 37.63 1.28 -80.35
CA GLY A 8 38.03 1.47 -81.73
C GLY A 8 39.52 1.13 -81.93
N LEU A 9 39.86 -0.07 -82.43
CA LEU A 9 41.03 -0.28 -83.28
C LEU A 9 40.89 -1.55 -84.15
N VAL A 10 40.72 -1.32 -85.45
CA VAL A 10 40.77 -2.26 -86.57
C VAL A 10 41.95 -1.85 -87.43
N GLN A 11 42.86 -2.77 -87.75
CA GLN A 11 43.93 -2.59 -88.76
C GLN A 11 44.63 -3.95 -88.93
N GLN A 12 45.01 -4.54 -90.07
CA GLN A 12 44.98 -4.35 -91.53
C GLN A 12 45.28 -5.79 -92.06
N GLY A 13 44.73 -6.35 -93.13
CA GLY A 13 44.52 -5.81 -94.46
C GLY A 13 45.80 -5.97 -95.32
N LEU A 14 46.01 -7.11 -95.98
CA LEU A 14 46.85 -7.18 -97.18
C LEU A 14 46.33 -8.28 -98.14
N CYS A 15 45.63 -7.84 -99.17
CA CYS A 15 45.27 -8.60 -100.37
C CYS A 15 46.04 -7.96 -101.53
N ILE A 16 46.82 -8.74 -102.28
CA ILE A 16 47.51 -8.27 -103.48
C ILE A 16 47.03 -9.07 -104.69
N CYS A 17 46.58 -8.29 -105.67
CA CYS A 17 45.79 -8.61 -106.83
C CYS A 17 46.48 -9.46 -107.91
N CYS A 18 45.61 -10.07 -108.71
CA CYS A 18 45.80 -10.60 -110.05
C CYS A 18 46.75 -9.76 -110.94
N ARG A 19 47.69 -10.43 -111.62
CA ARG A 19 48.29 -9.93 -112.85
C ARG A 19 48.58 -11.09 -113.81
N ALA A 20 47.83 -11.14 -114.91
CA ALA A 20 48.09 -12.03 -116.03
C ALA A 20 49.21 -11.46 -116.92
N PRO A 21 50.15 -12.30 -117.39
CA PRO A 21 50.97 -11.97 -118.54
C PRO A 21 50.74 -12.94 -119.72
N GLY A 22 50.54 -12.35 -120.90
CA GLY A 22 51.24 -12.73 -122.13
C GLY A 22 50.87 -14.04 -122.82
N ARG A 23 49.97 -13.94 -123.82
CA ARG A 23 49.74 -14.94 -124.85
C ARG A 23 50.92 -14.91 -125.84
N ALA A 24 51.78 -15.92 -125.86
CA ALA A 24 52.89 -16.07 -126.80
C ALA A 24 52.79 -17.40 -127.57
N GLY A 25 52.74 -17.28 -128.91
CA GLY A 25 53.27 -18.23 -129.90
C GLY A 25 52.94 -19.71 -129.75
N ASN A 26 51.89 -20.15 -130.45
CA ASN A 26 51.58 -21.55 -130.70
C ASN A 26 52.59 -22.15 -131.71
N GLN A 27 53.52 -22.98 -131.26
CA GLN A 27 54.26 -23.93 -132.10
C GLN A 27 53.73 -25.34 -131.80
N PRO A 28 53.30 -26.13 -132.80
CA PRO A 28 52.81 -27.49 -132.57
C PRO A 28 53.98 -28.39 -132.13
N ARG A 29 53.98 -28.81 -130.86
CA ARG A 29 54.89 -29.84 -130.33
C ARG A 29 54.28 -31.22 -130.61
N ALA A 30 55.08 -32.13 -131.16
CA ALA A 30 54.69 -33.51 -131.43
C ALA A 30 54.43 -34.27 -130.10
N VAL A 31 53.30 -34.98 -130.01
CA VAL A 31 52.93 -35.82 -128.86
C VAL A 31 53.56 -37.21 -129.04
N GLU A 32 54.32 -37.67 -128.04
CA GLU A 32 54.94 -38.99 -128.05
C GLU A 32 54.11 -39.97 -127.21
N ILE A 33 53.66 -41.07 -127.81
CA ILE A 33 52.92 -42.13 -127.10
C ILE A 33 53.88 -43.28 -126.78
N ARG A 34 54.02 -43.65 -125.50
CA ARG A 34 54.88 -44.74 -124.99
C ARG A 34 54.07 -45.73 -124.13
N ALA A 35 54.70 -46.88 -123.85
CA ALA A 35 54.22 -47.91 -122.91
C ALA A 35 52.78 -48.39 -123.19
N GLN A 36 52.51 -48.79 -124.44
CA GLN A 36 51.21 -49.35 -124.82
C GLN A 36 51.10 -50.81 -124.36
N GLU A 37 50.24 -51.08 -123.38
CA GLU A 37 49.83 -52.43 -122.97
C GLU A 37 48.45 -52.74 -123.54
N THR A 38 48.38 -53.75 -124.39
CA THR A 38 47.12 -54.25 -124.96
C THR A 38 46.70 -55.53 -124.26
N SER A 39 45.51 -55.55 -123.67
CA SER A 39 44.86 -56.77 -123.16
C SER A 39 43.60 -57.08 -123.97
N LYS A 40 43.04 -58.29 -123.84
CA LYS A 40 41.83 -58.72 -124.58
C LYS A 40 40.62 -57.79 -124.41
N GLY A 41 40.59 -56.96 -123.36
CA GLY A 41 39.51 -56.02 -123.05
C GLY A 41 39.83 -54.53 -123.28
N GLY A 42 41.00 -54.18 -123.82
CA GLY A 42 41.36 -52.79 -124.10
C GLY A 42 42.87 -52.50 -124.10
N VAL A 43 43.21 -51.32 -124.61
CA VAL A 43 44.59 -50.82 -124.73
C VAL A 43 44.79 -49.65 -123.77
N LYS A 44 45.83 -49.71 -122.94
CA LYS A 44 46.33 -48.59 -122.15
C LYS A 44 47.63 -48.10 -122.77
N TYR A 45 47.74 -46.81 -123.03
CA TYR A 45 48.99 -46.18 -123.46
C TYR A 45 49.24 -44.91 -122.65
N GLU A 46 50.49 -44.51 -122.55
CA GLU A 46 50.90 -43.27 -121.89
C GLU A 46 51.22 -42.23 -122.96
N ALA A 47 50.42 -41.16 -123.04
CA ALA A 47 50.65 -40.06 -123.97
C ALA A 47 51.40 -38.93 -123.27
N ILE A 48 52.64 -38.69 -123.70
CA ILE A 48 53.51 -37.63 -123.17
C ILE A 48 53.43 -36.45 -124.14
N LEU A 49 52.69 -35.40 -123.74
CA LEU A 49 52.51 -34.19 -124.56
C LEU A 49 53.70 -33.24 -124.49
N ALA A 50 54.55 -33.37 -123.46
CA ALA A 50 55.82 -32.67 -123.30
C ALA A 50 56.68 -33.41 -122.26
N GLU A 51 58.00 -33.37 -122.44
CA GLU A 51 58.92 -33.90 -121.43
C GLU A 51 58.83 -33.11 -120.12
N PRO A 52 58.89 -33.78 -118.95
CA PRO A 52 58.77 -33.12 -117.65
C PRO A 52 59.93 -32.15 -117.44
N ALA A 53 59.62 -30.88 -117.12
CA ALA A 53 60.60 -29.81 -116.92
C ALA A 53 61.57 -30.03 -115.73
N ILE A 54 61.35 -31.07 -114.91
CA ILE A 54 62.14 -31.41 -113.72
C ILE A 54 62.33 -32.94 -113.70
N GLN A 55 63.58 -33.42 -113.75
CA GLN A 55 63.93 -34.85 -113.84
C GLN A 55 63.89 -35.62 -112.49
N SER A 56 63.36 -35.03 -111.41
CA SER A 56 63.35 -35.64 -110.07
C SER A 56 61.94 -35.86 -109.52
N PRO A 57 61.64 -36.99 -108.87
CA PRO A 57 60.32 -37.29 -108.32
C PRO A 57 59.89 -36.25 -107.27
N PRO A 58 58.58 -35.90 -107.20
CA PRO A 58 58.08 -34.89 -106.28
C PRO A 58 58.33 -35.28 -104.83
N LYS A 59 58.93 -34.37 -104.04
CA LYS A 59 59.05 -34.52 -102.58
C LYS A 59 57.65 -34.62 -101.97
N ARG A 60 57.25 -35.82 -101.55
CA ARG A 60 56.07 -36.03 -100.70
C ARG A 60 56.36 -35.47 -99.31
N ASN A 61 55.44 -34.67 -98.78
CA ASN A 61 55.49 -34.21 -97.39
C ASN A 61 55.60 -35.45 -96.50
N THR A 62 56.64 -35.50 -95.66
CA THR A 62 56.83 -36.61 -94.72
C THR A 62 55.71 -36.57 -93.69
N SER A 63 54.70 -37.44 -93.84
CA SER A 63 53.80 -37.77 -92.73
C SER A 63 54.67 -38.19 -91.54
N PRO A 64 54.36 -37.75 -90.29
CA PRO A 64 55.16 -38.11 -89.13
C PRO A 64 55.38 -39.62 -89.07
N LEU A 65 56.65 -40.02 -88.97
CA LEU A 65 57.07 -41.40 -88.82
C LEU A 65 56.36 -41.98 -87.59
N ARG A 66 55.58 -43.04 -87.79
CA ARG A 66 54.79 -43.70 -86.75
C ARG A 66 55.73 -44.16 -85.62
N THR A 67 55.73 -43.42 -84.51
CA THR A 67 56.39 -43.81 -83.27
C THR A 67 55.78 -45.12 -82.75
N PRO A 68 56.53 -45.94 -82.00
CA PRO A 68 56.01 -47.19 -81.45
C PRO A 68 54.77 -46.86 -80.61
N LYS A 69 53.64 -47.51 -80.96
CA LYS A 69 52.38 -47.33 -80.23
C LYS A 69 52.60 -47.94 -78.84
N ALA A 70 52.42 -47.15 -77.79
CA ALA A 70 52.17 -47.64 -76.43
C ALA A 70 51.24 -48.86 -76.48
N THR A 71 51.54 -49.90 -75.71
CA THR A 71 50.75 -51.14 -75.68
C THR A 71 49.32 -50.80 -75.24
N VAL A 72 48.32 -51.59 -75.68
CA VAL A 72 46.90 -51.30 -75.41
C VAL A 72 46.65 -51.14 -73.89
N GLU A 73 47.39 -51.88 -73.08
CA GLU A 73 47.38 -51.83 -71.61
C GLU A 73 47.83 -50.47 -71.05
N GLU A 74 48.89 -49.87 -71.58
CA GLU A 74 49.35 -48.54 -71.16
C GLU A 74 48.32 -47.46 -71.45
N LYS A 75 47.57 -47.58 -72.56
CA LYS A 75 46.48 -46.64 -72.88
C LYS A 75 45.28 -46.78 -71.93
N LEU A 76 44.97 -48.00 -71.49
CA LEU A 76 43.93 -48.24 -70.50
C LEU A 76 44.34 -47.71 -69.13
N LYS A 77 45.59 -47.96 -68.69
CA LYS A 77 46.15 -47.39 -67.46
C LYS A 77 46.16 -45.86 -67.49
N ALA A 78 46.62 -45.24 -68.57
CA ALA A 78 46.60 -43.77 -68.71
C ALA A 78 45.18 -43.17 -68.81
N ALA A 79 44.16 -43.95 -69.22
CA ALA A 79 42.77 -43.52 -69.16
C ALA A 79 42.19 -43.66 -67.75
N GLU A 80 42.56 -44.72 -67.03
CA GLU A 80 42.20 -44.94 -65.63
C GLU A 80 42.83 -43.90 -64.71
N GLU A 81 44.12 -43.59 -64.87
CA GLU A 81 44.80 -42.52 -64.13
C GLU A 81 44.16 -41.15 -64.37
N ARG A 82 43.72 -40.87 -65.61
CA ARG A 82 42.94 -39.65 -65.89
C ARG A 82 41.60 -39.64 -65.17
N ARG A 83 40.85 -40.75 -65.20
CA ARG A 83 39.58 -40.88 -64.46
C ARG A 83 39.80 -40.62 -62.96
N LEU A 84 40.79 -41.30 -62.38
CA LEU A 84 41.17 -41.14 -60.98
C LEU A 84 41.59 -39.70 -60.66
N SER A 85 42.34 -39.03 -61.54
CA SER A 85 42.72 -37.63 -61.35
C SER A 85 41.52 -36.68 -61.37
N TYR A 86 40.54 -36.91 -62.26
CA TYR A 86 39.31 -36.12 -62.31
C TYR A 86 38.42 -36.37 -61.08
N GLU A 87 38.31 -37.62 -60.64
CA GLU A 87 37.59 -37.99 -59.42
C GLU A 87 38.27 -37.37 -58.19
N ALA A 88 39.60 -37.46 -58.07
CA ALA A 88 40.36 -36.83 -57.00
C ALA A 88 40.20 -35.30 -56.99
N ASN A 89 40.26 -34.65 -58.17
CA ASN A 89 40.04 -33.21 -58.29
C ASN A 89 38.61 -32.81 -57.90
N LYS A 90 37.59 -33.58 -58.30
CA LYS A 90 36.20 -33.36 -57.91
C LYS A 90 36.01 -33.53 -56.41
N MET A 91 36.61 -34.56 -55.81
CA MET A 91 36.57 -34.77 -54.37
C MET A 91 37.30 -33.66 -53.60
N ALA A 92 38.44 -33.18 -54.08
CA ALA A 92 39.16 -32.05 -53.48
C ALA A 92 38.34 -30.75 -53.54
N GLN A 93 37.65 -30.47 -54.66
CA GLN A 93 36.76 -29.31 -54.79
C GLN A 93 35.57 -29.40 -53.83
N LEU A 94 34.94 -30.58 -53.69
CA LEU A 94 33.85 -30.81 -52.75
C LEU A 94 34.34 -30.67 -51.30
N ALA A 95 35.49 -31.23 -50.96
CA ALA A 95 36.09 -31.09 -49.63
C ALA A 95 36.36 -29.61 -49.28
N ALA A 96 36.92 -28.83 -50.21
CA ALA A 96 37.14 -27.40 -50.01
C ALA A 96 35.83 -26.59 -49.87
N GLN A 97 34.74 -27.01 -50.53
CA GLN A 97 33.42 -26.40 -50.34
C GLN A 97 32.84 -26.72 -48.95
N MET A 98 32.98 -27.96 -48.49
CA MET A 98 32.53 -28.38 -47.15
C MET A 98 33.28 -27.65 -46.05
N GLU A 99 34.60 -27.49 -46.18
CA GLU A 99 35.42 -26.73 -45.22
C GLU A 99 34.96 -25.26 -45.12
N LYS A 100 34.67 -24.62 -46.26
CA LYS A 100 34.12 -23.25 -46.26
C LYS A 100 32.77 -23.19 -45.57
N ILE A 101 31.89 -24.16 -45.80
CA ILE A 101 30.58 -24.24 -45.12
C ILE A 101 30.78 -24.39 -43.61
N GLU A 102 31.69 -25.26 -43.18
CA GLU A 102 31.97 -25.50 -41.76
C GLU A 102 32.53 -24.25 -41.07
N ILE A 103 33.49 -23.55 -41.70
CA ILE A 103 34.03 -22.30 -41.16
C ILE A 103 32.94 -21.23 -41.03
N ILE A 104 32.06 -21.10 -42.04
CA ILE A 104 30.94 -20.17 -42.00
C ILE A 104 29.95 -20.56 -40.89
N ALA A 105 29.67 -21.85 -40.72
CA ALA A 105 28.80 -22.36 -39.67
C ALA A 105 29.37 -22.04 -38.28
N LYS A 106 30.64 -22.37 -38.01
CA LYS A 106 31.33 -22.06 -36.75
C LYS A 106 31.31 -20.56 -36.44
N LYS A 107 31.61 -19.72 -37.44
CA LYS A 107 31.53 -18.24 -37.27
C LYS A 107 30.11 -17.77 -36.95
N ARG A 108 29.09 -18.33 -37.59
CA ARG A 108 27.68 -18.01 -37.30
C ARG A 108 27.29 -18.43 -35.89
N GLU A 109 27.69 -19.61 -35.45
CA GLU A 109 27.44 -20.08 -34.07
C GLU A 109 28.12 -19.20 -33.03
N GLU A 110 29.38 -18.81 -33.26
CA GLU A 110 30.13 -17.92 -32.37
C GLU A 110 29.46 -16.53 -32.26
N GLU A 111 29.03 -15.95 -33.39
CA GLU A 111 28.30 -14.68 -33.40
C GLU A 111 26.94 -14.78 -32.71
N VAL A 112 26.23 -15.90 -32.85
CA VAL A 112 24.99 -16.17 -32.10
C VAL A 112 25.28 -16.28 -30.60
N SER A 113 26.35 -16.96 -30.19
CA SER A 113 26.76 -17.07 -28.78
C SER A 113 27.07 -15.70 -28.18
N LYS A 114 27.90 -14.89 -28.85
CA LYS A 114 28.24 -13.53 -28.41
C LYS A 114 27.01 -12.64 -28.28
N ARG A 115 26.06 -12.74 -29.21
CA ARG A 115 24.79 -11.99 -29.15
C ARG A 115 23.91 -12.43 -27.99
N LYS A 116 23.84 -13.74 -27.69
CA LYS A 116 23.12 -14.27 -26.53
C LYS A 116 23.74 -13.75 -25.22
N GLU A 117 25.04 -13.92 -25.04
CA GLU A 117 25.76 -13.41 -23.85
C GLU A 117 25.60 -11.89 -23.68
N ALA A 118 25.63 -11.12 -24.77
CA ALA A 118 25.41 -9.68 -24.70
C ALA A 118 23.97 -9.30 -24.31
N LEU A 119 22.98 -10.11 -24.71
CA LEU A 119 21.59 -9.94 -24.33
C LEU A 119 21.36 -10.35 -22.86
N ASP A 120 21.97 -11.44 -22.43
CA ASP A 120 21.91 -11.92 -21.04
C ASP A 120 22.49 -10.87 -20.08
N LYS A 121 23.67 -10.31 -20.37
CA LYS A 121 24.28 -9.20 -19.60
C LYS A 121 23.37 -7.97 -19.53
N LYS A 122 22.66 -7.64 -20.61
CA LYS A 122 21.71 -6.52 -20.62
C LYS A 122 20.52 -6.81 -19.71
N ILE A 123 19.97 -8.02 -19.76
CA ILE A 123 18.86 -8.44 -18.89
C ILE A 123 19.30 -8.42 -17.43
N GLU A 124 20.44 -9.00 -17.09
CA GLU A 124 21.01 -9.02 -15.74
C GLU A 124 21.15 -7.60 -15.19
N SER A 125 21.84 -6.70 -15.93
CA SER A 125 22.01 -5.31 -15.48
C SER A 125 20.69 -4.54 -15.35
N ALA A 126 19.66 -4.88 -16.14
CA ALA A 126 18.34 -4.27 -16.03
C ALA A 126 17.57 -4.79 -14.81
N VAL A 127 17.66 -6.08 -14.53
CA VAL A 127 17.08 -6.72 -13.35
C VAL A 127 17.72 -6.16 -12.08
N GLU A 128 19.06 -6.07 -12.02
CA GLU A 128 19.76 -5.49 -10.87
C GLU A 128 19.33 -4.04 -10.58
N LYS A 129 19.24 -3.21 -11.62
CA LYS A 129 18.76 -1.81 -11.48
C LYS A 129 17.32 -1.76 -10.98
N ARG A 130 16.45 -2.61 -11.52
CA ARG A 130 15.04 -2.68 -11.11
C ARG A 130 14.93 -3.13 -9.65
N ASP A 131 15.68 -4.15 -9.26
CA ASP A 131 15.63 -4.73 -7.92
C ASP A 131 16.22 -3.76 -6.88
N ALA A 132 17.29 -3.03 -7.24
CA ALA A 132 17.81 -1.93 -6.42
C ALA A 132 16.78 -0.81 -6.23
N HIS A 133 16.07 -0.42 -7.29
CA HIS A 133 15.00 0.59 -7.21
C HIS A 133 13.85 0.12 -6.32
N ILE A 134 13.37 -1.12 -6.52
CA ILE A 134 12.30 -1.72 -5.70
C ILE A 134 12.72 -1.79 -4.23
N SER A 135 13.97 -2.20 -3.95
CA SER A 135 14.51 -2.27 -2.59
C SER A 135 14.54 -0.88 -1.93
N SER A 136 14.98 0.16 -2.65
CA SER A 136 14.98 1.54 -2.16
C SER A 136 13.56 2.05 -1.86
N VAL A 137 12.60 1.83 -2.78
CA VAL A 137 11.20 2.23 -2.60
C VAL A 137 10.58 1.49 -1.40
N LYS A 138 10.82 0.19 -1.27
CA LYS A 138 10.34 -0.62 -0.14
C LYS A 138 10.94 -0.14 1.19
N GLY A 139 12.21 0.25 1.20
CA GLY A 139 12.87 0.85 2.36
C GLY A 139 12.21 2.15 2.80
N LYS A 140 11.99 3.09 1.85
CA LYS A 140 11.31 4.36 2.11
C LYS A 140 9.88 4.18 2.59
N ALA A 141 9.15 3.23 2.00
CA ALA A 141 7.78 2.90 2.41
C ALA A 141 7.73 2.39 3.86
N LYS A 142 8.63 1.47 4.24
CA LYS A 142 8.76 1.00 5.63
C LYS A 142 9.08 2.12 6.60
N GLU A 143 10.00 3.02 6.23
CA GLU A 143 10.34 4.18 7.07
C GLU A 143 9.15 5.12 7.27
N GLN A 144 8.36 5.37 6.22
CA GLN A 144 7.13 6.14 6.31
C GLN A 144 6.10 5.46 7.23
N THR A 145 5.94 4.13 7.15
CA THR A 145 5.07 3.37 8.06
C THR A 145 5.47 3.59 9.53
N VAL A 146 6.76 3.46 9.85
CA VAL A 146 7.27 3.70 11.21
C VAL A 146 7.04 5.15 11.66
N LYS A 147 7.23 6.13 10.78
CA LYS A 147 6.96 7.55 11.09
C LYS A 147 5.47 7.79 11.40
N VAL A 148 4.57 7.19 10.63
CA VAL A 148 3.12 7.28 10.87
C VAL A 148 2.75 6.66 12.22
N GLU A 149 3.30 5.49 12.56
CA GLU A 149 3.08 4.85 13.86
C GLU A 149 3.57 5.72 15.03
N LEU A 150 4.74 6.34 14.90
CA LEU A 150 5.28 7.24 15.93
C LEU A 150 4.44 8.51 16.07
N LEU A 151 3.93 9.05 14.97
CA LEU A 151 3.02 10.21 15.01
C LEU A 151 1.69 9.85 15.67
N ALA A 152 1.13 8.68 15.38
CA ALA A 152 -0.09 8.20 16.03
C ALA A 152 0.08 8.12 17.55
N LYS A 153 1.18 7.52 18.04
CA LYS A 153 1.50 7.45 19.47
C LYS A 153 1.61 8.83 20.12
N LYS A 154 2.24 9.80 19.45
CA LYS A 154 2.34 11.18 19.97
C LYS A 154 0.98 11.87 20.08
N ILE A 155 0.09 11.65 19.11
CA ILE A 155 -1.28 12.18 19.15
C ILE A 155 -2.04 11.59 20.35
N ASP A 156 -1.91 10.29 20.60
CA ASP A 156 -2.55 9.61 21.74
C ASP A 156 -2.01 10.13 23.08
N GLU A 157 -0.69 10.32 23.21
CA GLU A 157 -0.06 10.89 24.41
C GLU A 157 -0.55 12.32 24.69
N GLU A 158 -0.65 13.17 23.65
CA GLU A 158 -1.18 14.52 23.81
C GLU A 158 -2.67 14.53 24.18
N ALA A 159 -3.45 13.60 23.62
CA ALA A 159 -4.86 13.45 23.97
C ALA A 159 -5.03 13.02 25.44
N SER A 160 -4.22 12.06 25.91
CA SER A 160 -4.23 11.63 27.32
C SER A 160 -3.88 12.77 28.27
N LYS A 161 -2.81 13.51 27.98
CA LYS A 161 -2.38 14.66 28.80
C LYS A 161 -3.46 15.74 28.89
N LYS A 162 -4.13 16.06 27.78
CA LYS A 162 -5.23 17.03 27.76
C LYS A 162 -6.44 16.54 28.55
N LYS A 163 -6.77 15.24 28.45
CA LYS A 163 -7.86 14.61 29.21
C LYS A 163 -7.59 14.68 30.72
N GLU A 164 -6.41 14.25 31.17
CA GLU A 164 -6.00 14.29 32.58
C GLU A 164 -6.01 15.71 33.15
N ALA A 165 -5.55 16.70 32.37
CA ALA A 165 -5.57 18.09 32.80
C ALA A 165 -7.00 18.64 32.95
N LEU A 166 -7.92 18.24 32.09
CA LEU A 166 -9.34 18.61 32.19
C LEU A 166 -10.00 17.93 33.39
N GLU A 167 -9.72 16.65 33.61
CA GLU A 167 -10.25 15.86 34.72
C GLU A 167 -9.83 16.44 36.07
N LYS A 168 -8.55 16.80 36.25
CA LYS A 168 -8.05 17.51 37.45
C LYS A 168 -8.75 18.85 37.68
N LYS A 169 -9.04 19.60 36.62
CA LYS A 169 -9.78 20.87 36.75
C LYS A 169 -11.21 20.62 37.23
N ILE A 170 -11.90 19.65 36.63
CA ILE A 170 -13.28 19.30 37.02
C ILE A 170 -13.30 18.85 38.48
N GLU A 171 -12.41 17.95 38.88
CA GLU A 171 -12.28 17.46 40.26
C GLU A 171 -12.07 18.62 41.25
N SER A 172 -11.10 19.49 40.98
CA SER A 172 -10.85 20.66 41.85
C SER A 172 -12.03 21.64 41.95
N HIS A 173 -12.84 21.77 40.90
CA HIS A 173 -14.04 22.61 40.91
C HIS A 173 -15.19 21.96 41.67
N VAL A 174 -15.36 20.64 41.54
CA VAL A 174 -16.35 19.86 42.27
C VAL A 174 -16.04 19.90 43.77
N GLU A 175 -14.80 19.63 44.17
CA GLU A 175 -14.36 19.71 45.58
C GLU A 175 -14.64 21.08 46.20
N LYS A 176 -14.25 22.16 45.50
CA LYS A 176 -14.52 23.54 45.97
C LYS A 176 -16.02 23.82 46.10
N ARG A 177 -16.81 23.37 45.12
CA ARG A 177 -18.26 23.55 45.12
C ARG A 177 -18.90 22.79 46.28
N GLU A 178 -18.50 21.54 46.53
CA GLU A 178 -19.01 20.72 47.62
C GLU A 178 -18.62 21.29 48.99
N ALA A 179 -17.36 21.71 49.15
CA ALA A 179 -16.90 22.36 50.38
C ALA A 179 -17.71 23.65 50.68
N HIS A 180 -17.96 24.48 49.66
CA HIS A 180 -18.78 25.68 49.82
C HIS A 180 -20.23 25.34 50.20
N ILE A 181 -20.85 24.37 49.50
CA ILE A 181 -22.22 23.92 49.80
C ILE A 181 -22.31 23.38 51.22
N ASN A 182 -21.35 22.56 51.66
CA ASN A 182 -21.33 22.00 53.01
C ASN A 182 -21.16 23.09 54.07
N SER A 183 -20.29 24.08 53.83
CA SER A 183 -20.15 25.23 54.73
C SER A 183 -21.46 26.02 54.88
N VAL A 184 -22.17 26.28 53.79
CA VAL A 184 -23.47 26.96 53.83
C VAL A 184 -24.52 26.12 54.55
N LYS A 185 -24.58 24.81 54.27
CA LYS A 185 -25.51 23.88 54.94
C LYS A 185 -25.31 23.87 56.45
N GLU A 186 -24.07 23.79 56.92
CA GLU A 186 -23.78 23.82 58.36
C GLU A 186 -24.19 25.15 59.01
N LYS A 187 -23.88 26.29 58.37
CA LYS A 187 -24.33 27.60 58.88
C LYS A 187 -25.85 27.70 59.00
N VAL A 188 -26.59 27.23 57.99
CA VAL A 188 -28.05 27.22 58.02
C VAL A 188 -28.57 26.32 59.14
N LYS A 189 -27.99 25.13 59.30
CA LYS A 189 -28.33 24.19 60.38
C LYS A 189 -28.10 24.80 61.76
N ASP A 190 -27.00 25.52 61.95
CA ASP A 190 -26.71 26.22 63.21
C ASP A 190 -27.67 27.39 63.47
N HIS A 191 -28.05 28.15 62.43
CA HIS A 191 -29.07 29.20 62.58
C HIS A 191 -30.45 28.63 62.96
N LEU A 192 -30.84 27.50 62.37
CA LEU A 192 -32.09 26.82 62.72
C LEU A 192 -32.09 26.33 64.18
N LYS A 193 -30.99 25.71 64.63
CA LYS A 193 -30.82 25.30 66.03
C LYS A 193 -30.94 26.48 66.99
N LYS A 194 -30.22 27.58 66.74
CA LYS A 194 -30.29 28.79 67.57
C LYS A 194 -31.69 29.40 67.61
N GLY A 195 -32.39 29.40 66.48
CA GLY A 195 -33.79 29.84 66.41
C GLY A 195 -34.71 28.97 67.27
N GLU A 196 -34.51 27.65 67.24
CA GLU A 196 -35.27 26.69 68.07
C GLU A 196 -34.96 26.82 69.56
N GLU A 197 -33.69 26.95 69.93
CA GLU A 197 -33.26 27.24 71.31
C GLU A 197 -33.90 28.54 71.83
N THR A 198 -33.92 29.60 71.01
CA THR A 198 -34.57 30.87 71.36
C THR A 198 -36.08 30.70 71.56
N ARG A 199 -36.75 29.96 70.66
CA ARG A 199 -38.18 29.66 70.80
C ARG A 199 -38.49 28.91 72.10
N GLN A 200 -37.74 27.84 72.38
CA GLN A 200 -37.91 27.06 73.62
C GLN A 200 -37.68 27.90 74.88
N ASN A 201 -36.71 28.81 74.85
CA ASN A 201 -36.46 29.71 75.98
C ASN A 201 -37.60 30.70 76.19
N LEU A 202 -38.17 31.26 75.11
CA LEU A 202 -39.34 32.14 75.20
C LEU A 202 -40.59 31.40 75.68
N ASP A 203 -40.81 30.17 75.22
CA ASP A 203 -41.93 29.33 75.67
C ASP A 203 -41.83 29.04 77.17
N LYS A 204 -40.63 28.68 77.66
CA LYS A 204 -40.37 28.50 79.11
C LYS A 204 -40.62 29.78 79.90
N GLN A 205 -40.13 30.92 79.44
CA GLN A 205 -40.38 32.21 80.10
C GLN A 205 -41.88 32.55 80.14
N ALA A 206 -42.62 32.27 79.07
CA ALA A 206 -44.07 32.47 79.03
C ALA A 206 -44.81 31.54 80.02
N GLU A 207 -44.41 30.28 80.12
CA GLU A 207 -44.95 29.33 81.10
C GLU A 207 -44.66 29.77 82.54
N GLU A 208 -43.43 30.19 82.84
CA GLU A 208 -43.02 30.71 84.16
C GLU A 208 -43.83 31.95 84.55
N ILE A 209 -44.02 32.91 83.64
CA ILE A 209 -44.84 34.11 83.88
C ILE A 209 -46.31 33.73 84.14
N ASN A 210 -46.87 32.81 83.33
CA ASN A 210 -48.26 32.35 83.50
C ASN A 210 -48.45 31.64 84.85
N GLN A 211 -47.52 30.79 85.26
CA GLN A 211 -47.54 30.13 86.56
C GLN A 211 -47.46 31.15 87.70
N ALA A 212 -46.51 32.09 87.63
CA ALA A 212 -46.36 33.14 88.64
C ALA A 212 -47.62 34.02 88.76
N LEU A 213 -48.28 34.34 87.64
CA LEU A 213 -49.54 35.08 87.62
C LEU A 213 -50.68 34.28 88.25
N GLN A 214 -50.82 32.99 87.91
CA GLN A 214 -51.83 32.11 88.50
C GLN A 214 -51.65 31.97 90.02
N GLU A 215 -50.41 31.80 90.49
CA GLU A 215 -50.12 31.74 91.92
C GLU A 215 -50.45 33.05 92.64
N SER A 216 -50.13 34.20 92.03
CA SER A 216 -50.47 35.51 92.59
C SER A 216 -51.99 35.68 92.74
N LEU A 217 -52.76 35.28 91.71
CA LEU A 217 -54.22 35.33 91.75
C LEU A 217 -54.82 34.38 92.79
N LYS A 218 -54.29 33.16 92.93
CA LYS A 218 -54.70 32.20 93.98
C LYS A 218 -54.45 32.75 95.38
N LYS A 219 -53.22 33.24 95.64
CA LYS A 219 -52.87 33.87 96.93
C LYS A 219 -53.77 35.06 97.25
N ALA A 220 -54.06 35.91 96.26
CA ALA A 220 -54.96 37.04 96.44
C ALA A 220 -56.40 36.61 96.72
N ALA A 221 -56.88 35.53 96.09
CA ALA A 221 -58.20 34.95 96.35
C ALA A 221 -58.29 34.33 97.76
N GLU A 222 -57.31 33.51 98.15
CA GLU A 222 -57.20 32.93 99.50
C GLU A 222 -57.20 34.03 100.57
N GLN A 223 -56.42 35.10 100.37
CA GLN A 223 -56.41 36.24 101.27
C GLN A 223 -57.77 36.95 101.37
N ARG A 224 -58.53 37.06 100.28
CA ARG A 224 -59.88 37.65 100.31
C ARG A 224 -60.85 36.73 101.08
N GLU A 225 -60.80 35.43 100.84
CA GLU A 225 -61.62 34.44 101.53
C GLU A 225 -61.33 34.41 103.04
N ASP A 226 -60.06 34.42 103.43
CA ASP A 226 -59.64 34.48 104.83
C ASP A 226 -60.13 35.75 105.53
N ASN A 227 -60.05 36.90 104.85
CA ASN A 227 -60.54 38.17 105.40
C ASN A 227 -62.07 38.17 105.56
N ILE A 228 -62.80 37.65 104.57
CA ILE A 228 -64.27 37.51 104.64
C ILE A 228 -64.65 36.54 105.76
N LYS A 229 -63.97 35.39 105.86
CA LYS A 229 -64.20 34.40 106.91
C LYS A 229 -64.00 35.00 108.30
N LYS A 230 -62.90 35.70 108.52
CA LYS A 230 -62.64 36.43 109.79
C LYS A 230 -63.72 37.46 110.10
N MET A 231 -64.26 38.14 109.08
CA MET A 231 -65.35 39.12 109.24
C MET A 231 -66.67 38.44 109.62
N LEU A 232 -67.03 37.34 108.95
CA LEU A 232 -68.22 36.54 109.24
C LEU A 232 -68.15 35.91 110.63
N GLU A 233 -67.00 35.36 111.04
CA GLU A 233 -66.78 34.82 112.39
C GLU A 233 -66.98 35.89 113.47
N ARG A 234 -66.48 37.12 113.24
CA ARG A 234 -66.71 38.25 114.14
C ARG A 234 -68.20 38.64 114.23
N LEU A 235 -68.94 38.55 113.14
CA LEU A 235 -70.39 38.82 113.13
C LEU A 235 -71.16 37.72 113.88
N GLN A 236 -70.88 36.44 113.59
CA GLN A 236 -71.50 35.32 114.28
C GLN A 236 -71.23 35.33 115.79
N GLU A 237 -70.03 35.71 116.21
CA GLU A 237 -69.70 35.86 117.63
C GLU A 237 -70.51 36.99 118.30
N ARG A 238 -70.73 38.11 117.59
CA ARG A 238 -71.62 39.17 118.08
C ARG A 238 -73.06 38.68 118.21
N ASP A 239 -73.56 37.92 117.25
CA ASP A 239 -74.91 37.36 117.28
C ASP A 239 -75.07 36.34 118.41
N ARG A 240 -74.10 35.45 118.63
CA ARG A 240 -74.07 34.51 119.78
C ARG A 240 -74.10 35.25 121.10
N ARG A 241 -73.31 36.32 121.25
CA ARG A 241 -73.33 37.15 122.47
C ARG A 241 -74.67 37.85 122.66
N ALA A 242 -75.29 38.38 121.61
CA ALA A 242 -76.62 38.98 121.68
C ALA A 242 -77.68 37.95 122.12
N GLU A 243 -77.61 36.72 121.62
CA GLU A 243 -78.49 35.62 122.01
C GLU A 243 -78.30 35.21 123.47
N LEU A 244 -77.05 35.07 123.93
CA LEU A 244 -76.75 34.81 125.35
C LEU A 244 -77.29 35.92 126.25
N VAL A 245 -77.21 37.19 125.83
CA VAL A 245 -77.79 38.31 126.57
C VAL A 245 -79.32 38.22 126.60
N ARG A 246 -79.99 37.85 125.49
CA ARG A 246 -81.44 37.60 125.45
C ARG A 246 -81.83 36.48 126.42
N GLN A 247 -81.17 35.33 126.36
CA GLN A 247 -81.41 34.20 127.26
C GLN A 247 -81.15 34.55 128.73
N ASN A 248 -80.08 35.31 129.03
CA ASN A 248 -79.82 35.77 130.39
C ASN A 248 -80.91 36.74 130.88
N LYS A 249 -81.43 37.61 130.00
CA LYS A 249 -82.54 38.50 130.32
C LYS A 249 -83.83 37.72 130.57
N GLU A 250 -84.13 36.72 129.74
CA GLU A 250 -85.26 35.81 129.92
C GLU A 250 -85.16 35.03 131.22
N ARG A 251 -84.00 34.44 131.53
CA ARG A 251 -83.74 33.75 132.80
C ARG A 251 -83.90 34.66 134.01
N LEU A 252 -83.41 35.90 133.94
CA LEU A 252 -83.62 36.88 134.99
C LEU A 252 -85.11 37.23 135.13
N SER A 253 -85.85 37.38 134.02
CA SER A 253 -87.29 37.65 134.07
C SER A 253 -88.12 36.47 134.55
N SER A 254 -87.77 35.23 134.19
CA SER A 254 -88.44 34.01 134.67
C SER A 254 -88.18 33.81 136.15
N SER A 255 -86.94 34.02 136.61
CA SER A 255 -86.60 34.02 138.04
C SER A 255 -87.30 35.16 138.81
N PHE A 256 -87.55 36.31 138.16
CA PHE A 256 -88.28 37.44 138.74
C PHE A 256 -89.79 37.17 138.82
N SER A 257 -90.37 36.45 137.86
CA SER A 257 -91.76 35.97 137.93
C SER A 257 -91.97 34.79 138.89
N GLU A 258 -90.99 33.87 139.01
CA GLU A 258 -91.00 32.81 140.04
C GLU A 258 -90.88 33.40 141.45
N SER A 259 -90.12 34.47 141.63
CA SER A 259 -90.02 35.20 142.91
C SER A 259 -91.30 35.98 143.28
N GLN A 260 -92.23 36.21 142.34
CA GLN A 260 -93.54 36.83 142.61
C GLN A 260 -94.68 35.82 142.77
N GLN A 261 -94.54 34.58 142.27
CA GLN A 261 -95.54 33.52 142.49
C GLN A 261 -95.38 32.78 143.84
N GLU A 262 -94.17 32.73 144.42
CA GLU A 262 -93.98 32.15 145.77
C GLU A 262 -94.40 33.10 146.92
N SER A 263 -94.68 34.38 146.65
CA SER A 263 -95.15 35.34 147.68
C SER A 263 -96.68 35.51 147.75
N GLU A 264 -97.47 34.84 146.90
CA GLU A 264 -98.95 35.01 146.87
C GLU A 264 -99.77 33.76 147.27
N THR A 265 -99.16 32.61 147.62
CA THR A 265 -99.92 31.42 148.12
C THR A 265 -99.66 31.07 149.59
N ALA A 266 -99.11 31.98 150.38
CA ALA A 266 -98.96 31.85 151.83
C ALA A 266 -99.78 32.92 152.58
N SER A 267 -101.07 33.08 152.30
CA SER A 267 -102.00 33.76 153.23
C SER A 267 -103.46 33.56 152.88
N SER A 268 -104.11 32.53 153.46
CA SER A 268 -105.39 32.62 154.19
C SER A 268 -106.12 31.27 154.30
N GLY A 269 -106.45 30.88 155.54
CA GLY A 269 -107.71 30.20 155.90
C GLY A 269 -107.73 28.68 155.85
#